data_AF-A0A3P8TIN4-F1
#
_entry.id   AF-A0A3P8TIN4-F1
#
_cell.length_a   1.000
_cell.length_b   1.000
_cell.length_c   1.000
_cell.angle_alpha   90.00
_cell.angle_beta   90.00
_cell.angle_gamma   90.00
#
_symmetry.space_group_name_H-M   'P 1'
#
loop_
_entity.id
_entity.type
_entity.pdbx_description
1 polymer ?
#
loop_
_entity_poly.entity_id
_entity_poly.type
_entity_poly.pdbx_seq_one_letter_code
_entity_poly.pdbx_strand_id
1 'polypeptide(L)'
;VFKPAPPSPLSPPLVSCSQTDRPDKGYSSSKGSSNGDDNMFKIGKMRNVSVRNFKGKVLIDIREHSKNQNGEMKPEEKGISQSPEQWNQLKDQISEIDNAVKRV
;
A
#
# COMPACT_ATOMS: atom_id res chain seq x y z
N VAL A 1 -22.36 2.74 -56.74
CA VAL A 1 -23.01 3.46 -55.63
C VAL A 1 -22.82 2.63 -54.36
N PHE A 2 -21.81 2.96 -53.54
CA PHE A 2 -21.56 2.30 -52.26
C PHE A 2 -22.02 3.24 -51.14
N LYS A 3 -22.94 2.78 -50.29
CA LYS A 3 -23.39 3.49 -49.10
C LYS A 3 -22.41 3.20 -47.94
N PRO A 4 -22.02 4.19 -47.13
CA PRO A 4 -21.17 3.96 -45.96
C PRO A 4 -21.97 3.36 -44.79
N ALA A 5 -21.30 2.52 -44.00
CA ALA A 5 -21.83 1.91 -42.78
C ALA A 5 -21.93 2.92 -41.61
N PRO A 6 -22.86 2.74 -40.65
CA PRO A 6 -23.03 3.65 -39.53
C PRO A 6 -21.96 3.46 -38.42
N PRO A 7 -21.60 4.51 -37.66
CA PRO A 7 -20.65 4.41 -36.56
C PRO A 7 -21.29 3.83 -35.28
N SER A 8 -20.54 2.96 -34.60
CA SER A 8 -20.91 2.33 -33.32
C SER A 8 -21.00 3.34 -32.17
N PRO A 9 -21.89 3.14 -31.17
CA PRO A 9 -22.10 4.09 -30.08
C PRO A 9 -20.93 4.07 -29.08
N LEU A 10 -20.45 5.27 -28.75
CA LEU A 10 -19.47 5.54 -27.69
C LEU A 10 -20.14 5.41 -26.31
N SER A 11 -19.58 4.58 -25.44
CA SER A 11 -20.01 4.47 -24.03
C SER A 11 -19.71 5.77 -23.26
N PRO A 12 -20.62 6.26 -22.39
CA PRO A 12 -20.39 7.46 -21.59
C PRO A 12 -19.38 7.21 -20.45
N PRO A 13 -18.61 8.24 -20.04
CA PRO A 13 -17.69 8.12 -18.92
C PRO A 13 -18.48 8.02 -17.60
N LEU A 14 -18.12 7.03 -16.78
CA LEU A 14 -18.62 6.87 -15.42
C LEU A 14 -18.13 8.07 -14.58
N VAL A 15 -19.04 9.01 -14.35
CA VAL A 15 -18.92 10.06 -13.36
C VAL A 15 -19.00 9.44 -11.96
N SER A 16 -17.94 9.61 -11.15
CA SER A 16 -18.02 9.37 -9.71
C SER A 16 -17.93 10.72 -9.02
N CYS A 17 -19.06 11.17 -8.48
CA CYS A 17 -19.20 12.41 -7.76
C CYS A 17 -18.55 12.32 -6.37
N SER A 18 -17.66 13.28 -6.12
CA SER A 18 -17.14 13.68 -4.83
C SER A 18 -18.23 14.35 -3.98
N GLN A 19 -18.31 14.02 -2.68
CA GLN A 19 -18.28 14.96 -1.53
C GLN A 19 -18.68 14.24 -0.22
N THR A 20 -17.73 14.05 0.72
CA THR A 20 -17.47 14.84 1.97
C THR A 20 -18.39 14.39 3.14
N ASP A 21 -17.95 14.22 4.40
CA ASP A 21 -17.39 15.24 5.30
C ASP A 21 -16.95 14.65 6.67
N ARG A 22 -15.78 15.10 7.19
CA ARG A 22 -15.37 15.43 8.60
C ARG A 22 -14.09 14.78 9.21
N PRO A 23 -13.35 15.52 10.09
CA PRO A 23 -11.88 15.65 10.00
C PRO A 23 -11.08 15.29 11.29
N ASP A 24 -9.75 15.44 11.18
CA ASP A 24 -8.72 15.72 12.21
C ASP A 24 -7.85 14.56 12.74
N LYS A 25 -6.70 14.30 12.09
CA LYS A 25 -5.34 14.61 12.61
C LYS A 25 -4.20 14.04 11.75
N GLY A 26 -3.52 14.97 11.08
CA GLY A 26 -2.07 14.98 10.80
C GLY A 26 -1.33 13.69 10.41
N TYR A 27 -1.31 13.37 9.12
CA TYR A 27 -0.15 12.78 8.46
C TYR A 27 -0.11 13.33 7.03
N SER A 28 0.90 14.15 6.73
CA SER A 28 1.15 14.62 5.37
C SER A 28 1.54 13.45 4.48
N SER A 29 0.57 12.90 3.75
CA SER A 29 0.84 12.06 2.59
C SER A 29 1.27 12.95 1.44
N SER A 30 2.59 13.11 1.28
CA SER A 30 3.17 13.65 0.06
C SER A 30 2.70 12.80 -1.12
N LYS A 31 1.83 13.39 -1.92
CA LYS A 31 1.31 12.91 -3.20
C LYS A 31 2.49 12.61 -4.13
N GLY A 32 2.79 11.33 -4.32
CA GLY A 32 3.74 10.81 -5.30
C GLY A 32 2.97 9.96 -6.31
N SER A 33 2.99 10.39 -7.57
CA SER A 33 2.31 9.74 -8.69
C SER A 33 2.86 8.35 -9.01
N SER A 34 1.97 7.51 -9.55
CA SER A 34 2.20 6.37 -10.47
C SER A 34 2.07 4.95 -9.90
N ASN A 35 0.83 4.44 -9.82
CA ASN A 35 0.41 3.03 -10.01
C ASN A 35 1.14 1.90 -9.23
N GLY A 36 1.94 2.20 -8.21
CA GLY A 36 2.67 1.20 -7.41
C GLY A 36 2.59 1.37 -5.88
N ASP A 37 1.99 2.47 -5.40
CA ASP A 37 2.02 2.86 -3.98
C ASP A 37 0.72 2.57 -3.21
N ASP A 38 -0.34 2.08 -3.87
CA ASP A 38 -1.67 1.97 -3.25
C ASP A 38 -1.72 1.00 -2.05
N ASN A 39 -0.72 0.15 -1.89
CA ASN A 39 -0.62 -0.84 -0.82
C ASN A 39 0.60 -0.67 0.08
N MET A 40 1.18 0.54 0.14
CA MET A 40 2.36 0.85 0.97
C MET A 40 2.00 1.69 2.20
N PHE A 41 2.28 1.16 3.38
CA PHE A 41 1.97 1.74 4.68
C PHE A 41 3.26 2.09 5.42
N LYS A 42 3.44 3.35 5.81
CA LYS A 42 4.65 3.79 6.53
C LYS A 42 4.47 3.57 8.02
N ILE A 43 5.38 2.83 8.66
CA ILE A 43 5.38 2.57 10.12
C ILE A 43 6.51 3.30 10.85
N GLY A 44 7.44 3.91 10.12
CA GLY A 44 8.51 4.74 10.68
C GLY A 44 9.19 5.58 9.61
N LYS A 45 10.20 6.37 9.99
CA LYS A 45 10.93 7.26 9.07
C LYS A 45 11.51 6.53 7.86
N MET A 46 11.91 5.28 8.07
CA MET A 46 12.62 4.45 7.09
C MET A 46 12.04 3.03 7.04
N ARG A 47 10.86 2.80 7.64
CA ARG A 47 10.23 1.47 7.71
C ARG A 47 8.85 1.51 7.09
N ASN A 48 8.60 0.58 6.18
CA ASN A 48 7.34 0.49 5.45
C ASN A 48 6.84 -0.95 5.42
N VAL A 49 5.52 -1.11 5.38
CA VAL A 49 4.80 -2.35 5.14
C VAL A 49 4.17 -2.25 3.76
N SER A 50 4.37 -3.24 2.89
CA SER A 50 3.74 -3.28 1.56
C SER A 50 3.01 -4.58 1.35
N VAL A 51 1.78 -4.51 0.83
CA VAL A 51 1.04 -5.70 0.39
C VAL A 51 1.19 -5.85 -1.11
N ARG A 52 1.74 -6.98 -1.56
CA ARG A 52 1.95 -7.24 -2.99
C ARG A 52 1.65 -8.68 -3.38
N ASN A 53 1.30 -8.86 -4.65
CA ASN A 53 1.14 -10.17 -5.26
C ASN A 53 2.46 -10.60 -5.90
N PHE A 54 3.12 -11.61 -5.34
CA PHE A 54 4.35 -12.18 -5.89
C PHE A 54 4.10 -13.63 -6.31
N LYS A 55 4.27 -13.92 -7.61
CA LYS A 55 4.07 -15.26 -8.20
C LYS A 55 2.71 -15.89 -7.81
N GLY A 56 1.64 -15.10 -7.87
CA GLY A 56 0.28 -15.56 -7.54
C GLY A 56 -0.02 -15.68 -6.04
N LYS A 57 0.92 -15.34 -5.16
CA LYS A 57 0.71 -15.32 -3.71
C LYS A 57 0.68 -13.87 -3.21
N VAL A 58 -0.30 -13.55 -2.36
CA VAL A 58 -0.30 -12.28 -1.62
C VAL A 58 0.75 -12.40 -0.53
N LEU A 59 1.64 -11.41 -0.43
CA LEU A 59 2.64 -11.29 0.62
C LEU A 59 2.55 -9.91 1.25
N ILE A 60 2.80 -9.87 2.55
CA ILE A 60 2.89 -8.66 3.35
C ILE A 60 4.38 -8.50 3.69
N ASP A 61 5.04 -7.56 3.02
CA ASP A 61 6.46 -7.28 3.23
C ASP A 61 6.62 -6.15 4.25
N ILE A 62 7.36 -6.38 5.33
CA ILE A 62 7.75 -5.37 6.31
C ILE A 62 9.25 -5.13 6.12
N ARG A 63 9.66 -3.95 5.63
CA ARG A 63 11.04 -3.68 5.23
C ARG A 63 11.55 -2.31 5.69
N GLU A 64 12.81 -2.29 6.11
CA GLU A 64 13.56 -1.06 6.38
C GLU A 64 14.34 -0.62 5.14
N HIS A 65 14.10 0.60 4.69
CA HIS A 65 14.74 1.22 3.52
C HIS A 65 15.81 2.18 4.03
N SER A 66 17.08 1.88 3.73
CA SER A 66 18.16 2.78 4.09
C SER A 66 18.40 3.82 3.00
N LYS A 67 18.69 5.06 3.40
CA LYS A 67 19.21 6.07 2.50
C LYS A 67 20.72 5.96 2.56
N ASN A 68 21.33 5.50 1.48
CA ASN A 68 22.78 5.58 1.36
C ASN A 68 23.20 7.06 1.39
N GLN A 69 24.45 7.33 1.77
CA GLN A 69 25.00 8.70 1.82
C GLN A 69 24.88 9.45 0.48
N ASN A 70 24.74 8.71 -0.63
CA ASN A 70 24.56 9.23 -1.98
C ASN A 70 23.08 9.53 -2.35
N GLY A 71 22.14 9.39 -1.40
CA GLY A 71 20.71 9.65 -1.61
C GLY A 71 19.92 8.50 -2.27
N GLU A 72 20.58 7.41 -2.68
CA GLU A 72 19.90 6.23 -3.21
C GLU A 72 19.20 5.43 -2.09
N MET A 73 17.91 5.15 -2.29
CA MET A 73 17.14 4.27 -1.41
C MET A 73 17.40 2.82 -1.80
N LYS A 74 18.34 2.15 -1.11
CA LYS A 74 18.49 0.70 -1.23
C LYS A 74 17.67 0.02 -0.15
N PRO A 75 16.81 -0.95 -0.50
CA PRO A 75 16.25 -1.85 0.51
C PRO A 75 17.43 -2.56 1.17
N GLU A 76 17.64 -2.37 2.47
CA GLU A 76 18.58 -3.22 3.19
C GLU A 76 18.01 -4.65 3.23
N GLU A 77 18.86 -5.64 3.50
CA GLU A 77 18.44 -7.03 3.81
C GLU A 77 17.71 -7.12 5.18
N LYS A 78 17.20 -6.00 5.68
CA LYS A 78 16.39 -5.92 6.88
C LYS A 78 14.93 -5.85 6.48
N GLY A 79 14.31 -7.01 6.44
CA GLY A 79 12.87 -7.12 6.26
C GLY A 79 12.40 -8.55 6.32
N ILE A 80 11.10 -8.71 6.53
CA ILE A 80 10.43 -10.00 6.54
C ILE A 80 9.22 -9.94 5.62
N SER A 81 9.06 -10.97 4.79
CA SER A 81 7.85 -11.18 3.99
C SER A 81 7.00 -12.20 4.74
N GLN A 82 5.74 -11.85 4.99
CA GLN A 82 4.78 -12.69 5.68
C GLN A 82 3.70 -13.15 4.70
N SER A 83 3.22 -14.38 4.87
CA SER A 83 2.00 -14.83 4.21
C SER A 83 0.77 -14.22 4.89
N PRO A 84 -0.41 -14.24 4.25
CA PRO A 84 -1.65 -13.75 4.85
C PRO A 84 -2.02 -14.53 6.12
N GLU A 85 -1.65 -15.82 6.18
CA GLU A 85 -1.88 -16.68 7.34
C GLU A 85 -1.05 -16.23 8.54
N GLN A 86 0.26 -16.00 8.34
CA GLN A 86 1.14 -15.50 9.39
C GLN A 86 0.71 -14.10 9.85
N TRP A 87 0.29 -13.25 8.92
CA TRP A 87 -0.24 -11.92 9.26
C TRP A 87 -1.51 -12.01 10.12
N ASN A 88 -2.39 -12.97 9.87
CA ASN A 88 -3.57 -13.17 10.71
C ASN A 88 -3.20 -13.65 12.11
N GLN A 89 -2.29 -14.61 12.24
CA GLN A 89 -1.81 -15.05 13.56
C GLN A 89 -1.15 -13.91 14.35
N LEU A 90 -0.37 -13.07 13.67
CA LEU A 90 0.21 -11.88 14.29
C LEU A 90 -0.88 -10.96 14.85
N LYS A 91 -1.95 -10.70 14.07
CA LYS A 91 -3.09 -9.88 14.52
C LYS A 91 -3.78 -10.46 15.75
N ASP A 92 -3.99 -11.77 15.79
CA ASP A 92 -4.61 -12.44 16.92
C ASP A 92 -3.76 -12.29 18.20
N GLN A 93 -2.43 -12.29 18.04
CA GLN A 93 -1.48 -12.10 19.14
C GLN A 93 -1.19 -10.64 19.49
N ILE A 94 -1.65 -9.64 18.72
CA ILE A 94 -1.36 -8.21 18.99
C ILE A 94 -1.71 -7.83 20.43
N SER A 95 -2.84 -8.31 20.94
CA SER A 95 -3.28 -7.98 22.31
C SER A 95 -2.30 -8.48 23.37
N GLU A 96 -1.77 -9.70 23.21
CA GLU A 96 -0.77 -10.27 24.12
C GLU A 96 0.57 -9.56 23.99
N ILE A 97 0.98 -9.24 22.76
CA ILE A 97 2.21 -8.49 22.47
C ILE A 97 2.14 -7.09 23.09
N ASP A 98 1.01 -6.38 22.96
CA ASP A 98 0.82 -5.04 23.53
C ASP A 98 0.89 -5.08 25.07
N ASN A 99 0.25 -6.08 25.68
CA ASN A 99 0.35 -6.29 27.13
C ASN A 99 1.79 -6.61 27.56
N ALA A 100 2.54 -7.39 26.78
CA ALA A 100 3.94 -7.66 27.08
C ALA A 100 4.81 -6.40 26.95
N VAL A 101 4.60 -5.58 25.92
CA VAL A 101 5.31 -4.30 25.71
C VAL A 101 5.08 -3.34 26.87
N LYS A 102 3.86 -3.25 27.40
CA LYS A 102 3.54 -2.39 28.56
C LYS A 102 4.21 -2.82 29.88
N ARG A 103 4.64 -4.08 29.97
CA ARG A 103 5.26 -4.64 31.18
C ARG A 103 6.77 -4.46 31.22
N VAL A 104 7.38 -4.13 30.08
CA VAL A 104 8.81 -3.79 29.94
C VAL A 104 8.98 -2.30 30.19
#